data_AF-A0A7W4UGW7-F1
#
_entry.id   AF-A0A7W4UGW7-F1
#
_cell.length_a   1.000
_cell.length_b   1.000
_cell.length_c   1.000
_cell.angle_alpha   90.00
_cell.angle_beta   90.00
_cell.angle_gamma   90.00
#
_symmetry.space_group_name_H-M   'P 1'
#
loop_
_entity.id
_entity.type
_entity.pdbx_description
1 polymer ?
#
loop_
_entity_poly.entity_id
_entity_poly.type
_entity_poly.pdbx_seq_one_letter_code
_entity_poly.pdbx_strand_id
1 'polypeptide(L)'
;MSAELLSNLALFVLALLVGFEVISKIPATLHTPMMSGANSIHGVVLVGAILVAAVADDPLAYVLTFVAAAFAATNVVGGYVVTDRMLEMFKARPKPAAAVADAAPTEDGAAR
;
A
#
# COMPACT_ATOMS: atom_id res chain seq x y z
N MET A 1 -32.15 -17.43 -10.89
CA MET A 1 -30.84 -17.03 -10.34
C MET A 1 -29.95 -18.27 -10.36
N SER A 2 -28.78 -18.26 -11.02
CA SER A 2 -27.85 -19.40 -10.99
C SER A 2 -27.17 -19.50 -9.61
N ALA A 3 -26.77 -20.69 -9.20
CA ALA A 3 -26.08 -20.90 -7.92
C ALA A 3 -24.78 -20.07 -7.85
N GLU A 4 -24.04 -19.98 -8.95
CA GLU A 4 -22.83 -19.16 -9.07
C GLU A 4 -23.09 -17.66 -8.87
N LEU A 5 -24.17 -17.12 -9.45
CA LEU A 5 -24.56 -15.72 -9.23
C LEU A 5 -24.88 -15.46 -7.75
N LEU A 6 -25.59 -16.39 -7.10
CA LEU A 6 -25.89 -16.28 -5.67
C LEU A 6 -24.61 -16.31 -4.83
N SER A 7 -23.65 -17.19 -5.15
CA SER A 7 -22.35 -17.27 -4.49
C SER A 7 -21.52 -15.99 -4.70
N ASN A 8 -21.43 -15.49 -5.93
CA ASN A 8 -20.68 -14.25 -6.23
C ASN A 8 -21.31 -13.04 -5.54
N LEU A 9 -22.65 -12.98 -5.47
CA LEU A 9 -23.35 -11.92 -4.75
C LEU A 9 -23.10 -12.01 -3.24
N ALA A 10 -23.14 -13.22 -2.67
CA ALA A 10 -22.81 -13.42 -1.26
C ALA A 10 -21.37 -13.00 -0.96
N LEU A 11 -20.41 -13.41 -1.79
CA LEU A 11 -19.00 -13.00 -1.68
C LEU A 11 -18.85 -11.47 -1.77
N PHE A 12 -19.54 -10.84 -2.72
CA PHE A 12 -19.53 -9.39 -2.89
C PHE A 12 -20.04 -8.66 -1.63
N VAL A 13 -21.21 -9.06 -1.11
CA VAL A 13 -21.80 -8.44 0.08
C VAL A 13 -20.91 -8.66 1.31
N LEU A 14 -20.41 -9.88 1.52
CA LEU A 14 -19.52 -10.18 2.65
C LEU A 14 -18.21 -9.38 2.56
N ALA A 15 -17.62 -9.25 1.37
CA ALA A 15 -16.42 -8.44 1.16
C ALA A 15 -16.65 -6.96 1.48
N LEU A 16 -17.82 -6.40 1.14
CA LEU A 16 -18.19 -5.03 1.51
C LEU A 16 -18.29 -4.85 3.03
N LEU A 17 -18.94 -5.79 3.73
CA LEU A 17 -19.06 -5.76 5.19
C LEU A 17 -17.68 -5.83 5.86
N VAL A 18 -16.80 -6.71 5.37
CA VAL A 18 -15.42 -6.82 5.86
C VAL A 18 -14.65 -5.51 5.61
N GLY A 19 -14.77 -4.94 4.41
CA GLY A 19 -14.12 -3.67 4.07
C GLY A 19 -14.55 -2.52 4.99
N PHE A 20 -15.86 -2.40 5.25
CA PHE A 20 -16.41 -1.41 6.18
C PHE A 20 -15.87 -1.58 7.60
N GLU A 21 -15.88 -2.80 8.13
CA GLU A 21 -15.44 -3.09 9.50
C GLU A 21 -13.94 -2.82 9.69
N VAL A 22 -13.11 -3.15 8.71
CA VAL A 22 -11.66 -2.93 8.76
C VAL A 22 -11.33 -1.44 8.68
N ILE A 23 -11.93 -0.70 7.74
CA ILE A 23 -11.64 0.73 7.54
C ILE A 23 -12.10 1.57 8.75
N SER A 24 -13.22 1.21 9.36
CA SER A 24 -13.77 1.92 10.53
C SER A 24 -12.85 1.91 11.76
N LYS A 25 -11.84 1.03 11.79
CA LYS A 25 -10.91 0.86 12.92
C LYS A 25 -9.54 1.49 12.69
N ILE A 26 -9.34 2.20 11.57
CA ILE A 26 -8.05 2.80 11.22
C ILE A 26 -7.88 4.14 11.96
N PRO A 27 -6.76 4.39 12.67
CA PRO A 27 -6.53 5.67 13.36
C PRO A 27 -6.38 6.82 12.37
N ALA A 28 -6.74 8.04 12.80
CA ALA A 28 -6.75 9.23 11.95
C ALA A 28 -5.39 9.56 11.31
N THR A 29 -4.30 9.21 11.99
CA THR A 29 -2.93 9.37 11.49
C THR A 29 -2.65 8.57 10.23
N LEU A 30 -3.41 7.49 9.98
CA LEU A 30 -3.23 6.60 8.83
C LEU A 30 -4.24 6.84 7.70
N HIS A 31 -5.13 7.83 7.77
CA HIS A 31 -6.12 8.05 6.69
C HIS A 31 -5.46 8.38 5.35
N THR A 32 -4.42 9.21 5.32
CA THR A 32 -3.71 9.56 4.08
C THR A 32 -2.90 8.39 3.52
N PRO A 33 -2.08 7.67 4.32
CA PRO A 33 -1.46 6.42 3.86
C PRO A 33 -2.48 5.37 3.41
N MET A 34 -3.61 5.24 4.10
CA MET A 34 -4.67 4.29 3.75
C MET A 34 -5.33 4.65 2.41
N MET A 35 -5.57 5.93 2.15
CA MET A 35 -6.08 6.41 0.87
C MET A 35 -5.14 6.03 -0.28
N SER A 36 -3.82 6.18 -0.08
CA SER A 36 -2.81 5.71 -1.06
C SER A 36 -2.75 4.19 -1.16
N GLY A 37 -2.87 3.47 -0.04
CA GLY A 37 -2.90 2.01 -0.01
C GLY A 37 -4.09 1.44 -0.79
N ALA A 38 -5.29 1.99 -0.60
CA ALA A 38 -6.48 1.64 -1.38
C ALA A 38 -6.28 1.93 -2.88
N ASN A 39 -5.57 3.01 -3.23
CA ASN A 39 -5.17 3.30 -4.62
C ASN A 39 -4.25 2.21 -5.22
N SER A 40 -3.46 1.53 -4.39
CA SER A 40 -2.55 0.47 -4.85
C SER A 40 -3.28 -0.87 -5.03
N ILE A 41 -4.28 -1.14 -4.19
CA ILE A 41 -5.05 -2.38 -4.19
C ILE A 41 -5.98 -2.46 -5.41
N HIS A 42 -6.60 -1.35 -5.83
CA HIS A 42 -7.45 -1.37 -7.03
C HIS A 42 -6.65 -1.60 -8.33
N GLY A 43 -5.33 -1.56 -8.27
CA GLY A 43 -4.43 -2.02 -9.33
C GLY A 43 -4.65 -3.48 -9.75
N VAL A 44 -5.49 -4.25 -9.05
CA VAL A 44 -6.04 -5.55 -9.49
C VAL A 44 -6.65 -5.50 -10.91
N VAL A 45 -7.00 -4.31 -11.43
CA VAL A 45 -7.37 -4.10 -12.84
C VAL A 45 -6.34 -4.70 -13.81
N LEU A 46 -5.07 -4.82 -13.41
CA LEU A 46 -4.03 -5.50 -14.20
C LEU A 46 -4.39 -6.96 -14.51
N VAL A 47 -5.03 -7.67 -13.58
CA VAL A 47 -5.53 -9.04 -13.80
C VAL A 47 -6.59 -9.03 -14.90
N GLY A 48 -7.49 -8.05 -14.90
CA GLY A 48 -8.46 -7.85 -15.98
C GLY A 48 -7.79 -7.63 -17.33
N ALA A 49 -6.76 -6.78 -17.40
CA ALA A 49 -6.00 -6.57 -18.62
C ALA A 49 -5.32 -7.85 -19.14
N ILE A 50 -4.78 -8.69 -18.24
CA ILE A 50 -4.20 -10.00 -18.60
C ILE A 50 -5.27 -10.94 -19.17
N LEU A 51 -6.45 -10.98 -18.56
CA LEU A 51 -7.57 -11.81 -19.04
C LEU A 51 -8.06 -11.36 -20.42
N VAL A 52 -8.14 -10.05 -20.66
CA VAL A 52 -8.50 -9.50 -21.98
C VAL A 52 -7.41 -9.80 -23.01
N ALA A 53 -6.13 -9.71 -22.62
CA ALA A 53 -5.01 -10.06 -23.50
C ALA A 53 -5.07 -11.51 -23.98
N ALA A 54 -5.54 -12.43 -23.13
CA ALA A 54 -5.64 -13.84 -23.45
C ALA A 54 -6.68 -14.15 -24.54
N VAL A 55 -7.65 -13.26 -24.77
CA VAL A 55 -8.74 -13.44 -25.75
C VAL A 55 -8.72 -12.42 -26.88
N ALA A 56 -7.76 -11.49 -26.89
CA ALA A 56 -7.63 -10.48 -27.94
C ALA A 56 -7.31 -11.15 -29.29
N ASP A 57 -8.07 -10.83 -30.33
CA ASP A 57 -8.00 -11.47 -31.64
C ASP A 57 -7.83 -10.48 -32.81
N ASP A 58 -7.93 -9.17 -32.55
CA ASP A 58 -7.79 -8.13 -33.57
C ASP A 58 -6.75 -7.04 -33.17
N PRO A 59 -6.15 -6.33 -34.15
CA PRO A 59 -5.13 -5.31 -33.87
C PRO A 59 -5.59 -4.20 -32.91
N LEU A 60 -6.86 -3.80 -32.96
CA LEU A 60 -7.43 -2.78 -32.07
C LEU A 60 -7.55 -3.33 -30.64
N ALA A 61 -8.02 -4.57 -30.45
CA ALA A 61 -8.04 -5.22 -29.14
C ALA A 61 -6.63 -5.30 -28.53
N TYR A 62 -5.61 -5.64 -29.32
CA TYR A 62 -4.22 -5.65 -28.83
C TYR A 62 -3.73 -4.27 -28.38
N VAL A 63 -4.02 -3.22 -29.17
CA VAL A 63 -3.63 -1.84 -28.82
C VAL A 63 -4.32 -1.39 -27.54
N LEU A 64 -5.64 -1.60 -27.44
CA LEU A 64 -6.41 -1.24 -26.24
C LEU A 64 -5.92 -2.00 -25.01
N THR A 65 -5.64 -3.29 -25.16
CA THR A 65 -5.15 -4.13 -24.06
C THR A 65 -3.76 -3.70 -23.61
N PHE A 66 -2.87 -3.35 -24.54
CA PHE A 66 -1.57 -2.82 -24.22
C PHE A 66 -1.67 -1.51 -23.42
N VAL A 67 -2.52 -0.58 -23.87
CA VAL A 67 -2.74 0.69 -23.17
C VAL A 67 -3.35 0.46 -21.78
N ALA A 68 -4.35 -0.43 -21.68
CA ALA A 68 -4.96 -0.80 -20.40
C ALA A 68 -3.94 -1.42 -19.43
N ALA A 69 -3.09 -2.33 -19.91
CA ALA A 69 -2.02 -2.93 -19.12
C ALA A 69 -0.98 -1.90 -18.66
N ALA A 70 -0.61 -0.94 -19.51
CA ALA A 70 0.31 0.14 -19.15
C ALA A 70 -0.25 1.04 -18.02
N PHE A 71 -1.53 1.43 -18.11
CA PHE A 71 -2.19 2.19 -17.05
C PHE A 71 -2.34 1.37 -15.76
N ALA A 72 -2.72 0.10 -15.87
CA ALA A 72 -2.85 -0.78 -14.72
C ALA A 72 -1.50 -1.00 -14.02
N ALA A 73 -0.43 -1.23 -14.77
CA ALA A 73 0.92 -1.35 -14.24
C ALA A 73 1.38 -0.05 -13.55
N THR A 74 1.11 1.10 -14.16
CA THR A 74 1.43 2.42 -13.56
C THR A 74 0.67 2.63 -12.26
N ASN A 75 -0.60 2.24 -12.19
CA ASN A 75 -1.40 2.34 -10.98
C ASN A 75 -0.85 1.45 -9.84
N VAL A 76 -0.54 0.19 -10.14
CA VAL A 76 0.08 -0.75 -9.19
C VAL A 76 1.42 -0.19 -8.70
N VAL A 77 2.37 0.04 -9.62
CA VAL A 77 3.74 0.46 -9.26
C VAL A 77 3.72 1.81 -8.54
N GLY A 78 3.02 2.80 -9.08
CA GLY A 78 2.93 4.13 -8.48
C GLY A 78 2.27 4.09 -7.11
N GLY A 79 1.17 3.34 -6.97
CA GLY A 79 0.49 3.15 -5.69
C GLY A 79 1.40 2.55 -4.63
N TYR A 80 2.06 1.42 -4.92
CA TYR A 80 2.92 0.75 -3.95
C TYR A 80 4.13 1.60 -3.54
N VAL A 81 4.78 2.28 -4.49
CA VAL A 81 5.93 3.17 -4.20
C VAL A 81 5.54 4.37 -3.34
N VAL A 82 4.41 5.01 -3.63
CA VAL A 82 3.94 6.16 -2.85
C VAL A 82 3.50 5.72 -1.46
N THR A 83 2.76 4.62 -1.36
CA THR A 83 2.30 4.08 -0.08
C THR A 83 3.48 3.68 0.82
N ASP A 84 4.51 3.04 0.26
CA ASP A 84 5.72 2.68 1.02
C ASP A 84 6.39 3.93 1.61
N ARG A 85 6.66 4.95 0.79
CA ARG A 85 7.22 6.23 1.24
C ARG A 85 6.37 6.92 2.32
N MET A 86 5.05 6.79 2.24
CA MET A 86 4.16 7.32 3.27
C MET A 86 4.29 6.57 4.59
N LEU A 87 4.40 5.25 4.54
CA LEU A 87 4.55 4.39 5.72
C LEU A 87 5.95 4.50 6.34
N GLU A 88 6.98 4.82 5.57
CA GLU A 88 8.32 5.08 6.09
C GLU A 88 8.37 6.21 7.12
N MET A 89 7.47 7.19 7.02
CA MET A 89 7.37 8.30 7.97
C MET A 89 6.95 7.86 9.38
N PHE A 90 6.42 6.64 9.53
CA PHE A 90 6.05 6.05 10.82
C PHE A 90 7.16 5.19 11.43
N LYS A 91 8.26 4.94 10.69
CA LYS A 91 9.44 4.24 11.23
C LYS A 91 10.16 5.18 12.21
N ALA A 92 10.40 4.73 13.44
CA ALA A 92 11.15 5.51 14.42
C ALA A 92 12.56 5.83 13.89
N ARG A 93 12.99 7.10 13.95
CA ARG A 93 14.39 7.45 13.67
C ARG A 93 15.29 6.65 14.62
N PRO A 94 16.40 6.06 14.13
CA PRO A 94 17.38 5.45 15.01
C PRO A 94 17.81 6.46 16.07
N LYS A 95 17.65 6.10 17.35
CA LYS A 95 18.16 6.91 18.46
C LYS A 95 19.67 7.07 18.22
N PRO A 96 20.22 8.30 18.08
CA PRO A 96 21.65 8.49 18.08
C PRO A 96 22.16 7.81 19.35
N ALA A 97 23.05 6.82 19.18
CA ALA A 97 23.71 6.16 20.30
C ALA A 97 24.19 7.28 21.22
N ALA A 98 23.73 7.25 22.47
CA ALA A 98 24.02 8.27 23.46
C ALA A 98 25.50 8.61 23.35
N ALA A 99 25.81 9.81 22.85
CA ALA A 99 27.15 10.35 22.87
C ALA A 99 27.54 10.28 24.33
N VAL A 100 28.48 9.38 24.59
CA VAL A 100 28.88 8.90 25.89
C VAL A 100 29.11 10.12 26.76
N ALA A 101 28.26 10.27 27.76
CA ALA A 101 28.51 11.14 28.89
C ALA A 101 29.72 10.55 29.62
N ASP A 102 30.92 10.94 29.19
CA ASP A 102 32.11 10.87 30.02
C ASP A 102 32.43 12.31 30.41
N ALA A 103 31.65 12.81 31.36
CA ALA A 103 32.03 13.95 32.15
C ALA A 103 33.27 13.52 32.95
N ALA A 104 34.45 13.94 32.49
CA ALA A 104 35.69 13.75 33.21
C ALA A 104 35.53 14.26 34.66
N PRO A 105 36.05 13.54 35.67
CA PRO A 105 35.95 13.99 37.04
C PRO A 105 36.78 15.26 37.22
N THR A 106 36.18 16.26 37.88
CA THR A 106 36.87 17.43 38.38
C THR A 106 37.95 16.99 39.37
N GLU A 107 39.22 17.14 39.01
CA GLU A 107 40.32 17.12 39.98
C GLU A 107 40.27 18.44 40.76
N ASP A 108 39.75 18.38 41.98
CA ASP A 108 40.06 19.35 43.03
C ASP A 108 40.82 18.61 44.14
N GLY A 109 41.95 19.19 44.55
CA GLY A 109 42.61 18.87 45.82
C GLY A 109 43.62 17.73 45.84
N ALA A 110 44.84 17.98 45.34
CA ALA A 110 46.07 17.54 46.02
C ALA A 110 47.32 18.20 45.43
N ALA A 111 47.86 19.21 46.14
CA ALA A 111 49.27 19.34 46.54
C ALA A 111 49.79 20.79 46.48
N ARG A 112 50.00 21.33 47.69
CA ARG A 112 50.96 22.37 48.10
C ARG A 112 50.57 23.83 47.91
#